data_AF-A0A905STE2-F1
#
_entry.id   AF-A0A905STE2-F1
#
_cell.length_a   1.000
_cell.length_b   1.000
_cell.length_c   1.000
_cell.angle_alpha   90.00
_cell.angle_beta   90.00
_cell.angle_gamma   90.00
#
_symmetry.space_group_name_H-M   'P 1'
#
loop_
_entity.id
_entity.type
_entity.pdbx_description
1 polymer ?
#
loop_
_entity_poly.entity_id
_entity_poly.type
_entity_poly.pdbx_seq_one_letter_code
_entity_poly.pdbx_strand_id
1 'polypeptide(L)'
;MKQHFQTTKQYCKQICQFFLIFVGLTSYWYDYKKADFKRNILSRLVFVTLNIIGIAININEDKGFLGFLEHIRMNTVLRYMTASRFIFIMLPPVCTFGQICLRGSQLVDIKRKLQSLETECRAKFASCKVIERKMGKLNLINLIIGAFTYIMTLAWNVYFKLWWLITILYANITLLSPFWMCQYFQVIAKICRLFYYIDKQLQKLLQDVTNSPDEMDENTAHEICLEIFWLRRKHFELCHLWQELETMSKWLICLKRLVSLISIGMHLYAVMAETRHFPIKHLLFYDLPDILPKILDFYVTDYLCDLTKQTFMDLQLTIRDLSGLDSKQPKLRREFEAFSLYLCFQKMNLHLSGPIRMGRRTWFAMMSAVTTCAIVLGQAHMKAA
;
A
#
# COMPACT_ATOMS: atom_id res chain seq x y z
N MET A 1 -30.28 20.30 12.62
CA MET A 1 -29.38 19.22 13.10
C MET A 1 -28.60 18.50 11.98
N LYS A 2 -29.25 17.94 10.94
CA LYS A 2 -28.55 17.27 9.80
C LYS A 2 -27.56 18.17 9.04
N GLN A 3 -27.91 19.44 8.83
CA GLN A 3 -27.07 20.40 8.10
C GLN A 3 -25.80 20.76 8.88
N HIS A 4 -25.91 21.08 10.18
CA HIS A 4 -24.74 21.30 11.06
C HIS A 4 -23.82 20.08 11.12
N PHE A 5 -24.37 18.86 11.20
CA PHE A 5 -23.55 17.65 11.19
C PHE A 5 -22.78 17.45 9.88
N GLN A 6 -23.39 17.79 8.73
CA GLN A 6 -22.70 17.77 7.44
C GLN A 6 -21.61 18.85 7.35
N THR A 7 -21.85 20.05 7.87
CA THR A 7 -20.86 21.13 7.91
C THR A 7 -19.68 20.78 8.82
N THR A 8 -19.92 20.27 10.03
CA THR A 8 -18.86 19.80 10.95
C THR A 8 -18.05 18.66 10.33
N LYS A 9 -18.71 17.72 9.65
CA LYS A 9 -18.02 16.64 8.92
C LYS A 9 -17.15 17.16 7.78
N GLN A 10 -17.56 18.22 7.08
CA GLN A 10 -16.74 18.86 6.05
C GLN A 10 -15.53 19.60 6.65
N TYR A 11 -15.72 20.32 7.75
CA TYR A 11 -14.61 20.99 8.45
C TYR A 11 -13.58 20.00 8.99
N CYS A 12 -13.99 18.91 9.65
CA CYS A 12 -13.07 17.87 10.11
C CYS A 12 -12.26 17.27 8.94
N LYS A 13 -12.91 17.04 7.79
CA LYS A 13 -12.21 16.54 6.59
C LYS A 13 -11.18 17.53 6.07
N GLN A 14 -11.49 18.83 6.06
CA GLN A 14 -10.55 19.87 5.64
C GLN A 14 -9.38 19.99 6.61
N ILE A 15 -9.64 19.99 7.92
CA ILE A 15 -8.60 20.04 8.97
C ILE A 15 -7.63 18.87 8.81
N CYS A 16 -8.13 17.64 8.62
CA CYS A 16 -7.26 16.49 8.38
C CYS A 16 -6.40 16.64 7.11
N GLN A 17 -6.92 17.22 6.03
CA GLN A 17 -6.14 17.44 4.81
C GLN A 17 -5.05 18.49 4.98
N PHE A 18 -5.37 19.60 5.64
CA PHE A 18 -4.38 20.64 5.93
C PHE A 18 -3.32 20.13 6.91
N PHE A 19 -3.70 19.32 7.89
CA PHE A 19 -2.75 18.64 8.78
C PHE A 19 -1.72 17.84 7.98
N LEU A 20 -2.14 17.04 6.99
CA LEU A 20 -1.21 16.27 6.15
C LEU A 20 -0.23 17.17 5.36
N ILE A 21 -0.62 18.41 5.04
CA ILE A 21 0.27 19.40 4.41
C ILE A 21 1.24 19.99 5.43
N PHE A 22 0.74 20.41 6.60
CA PHE A 22 1.54 20.98 7.69
C PHE A 22 2.51 20.00 8.34
N VAL A 23 2.27 18.70 8.16
CA VAL A 23 3.14 17.62 8.64
C VAL A 23 4.13 17.20 7.54
N GLY A 24 4.05 17.81 6.34
CA GLY A 24 4.96 17.54 5.24
C GLY A 24 4.72 16.20 4.55
N LEU A 25 3.51 15.63 4.64
CA LEU A 25 3.19 14.32 4.05
C LEU A 25 2.62 14.43 2.62
N THR A 26 2.09 15.59 2.24
CA THR A 26 1.60 15.88 0.88
C THR A 26 1.66 17.39 0.61
N SER A 27 1.68 17.77 -0.65
CA SER A 27 1.46 19.18 -1.08
C SER A 27 0.07 19.41 -1.67
N TYR A 28 -0.75 18.35 -1.78
CA TYR A 28 -2.09 18.40 -2.38
C TYR A 28 -3.18 18.33 -1.32
N TRP A 29 -4.21 19.15 -1.47
CA TRP A 29 -5.49 19.02 -0.76
C TRP A 29 -6.62 18.67 -1.75
N TYR A 30 -7.70 18.08 -1.26
CA TYR A 30 -8.83 17.69 -2.11
C TYR A 30 -9.97 18.69 -1.97
N ASP A 31 -10.28 19.38 -3.07
CA ASP A 31 -11.44 20.25 -3.19
C ASP A 31 -12.71 19.40 -3.36
N TYR A 32 -13.44 19.21 -2.27
CA TYR A 32 -14.70 18.48 -2.26
C TYR A 32 -15.79 19.11 -3.14
N LYS A 33 -15.73 20.42 -3.41
CA LYS A 33 -16.73 21.09 -4.27
C LYS A 33 -16.49 20.79 -5.74
N LYS A 34 -15.21 20.77 -6.15
CA LYS A 34 -14.81 20.49 -7.53
C LYS A 34 -14.44 19.03 -7.80
N ALA A 35 -14.50 18.18 -6.77
CA ALA A 35 -14.05 16.79 -6.79
C ALA A 35 -12.63 16.63 -7.34
N ASP A 36 -11.74 17.56 -6.99
CA ASP A 36 -10.42 17.68 -7.61
C ASP A 36 -9.32 17.94 -6.58
N PHE A 37 -8.13 17.40 -6.84
CA PHE A 37 -6.94 17.67 -6.05
C PHE A 37 -6.27 18.96 -6.51
N LYS A 38 -6.06 19.88 -5.56
CA LYS A 38 -5.41 21.16 -5.79
C LYS A 38 -4.09 21.24 -5.05
N ARG A 39 -3.18 22.06 -5.60
CA ARG A 39 -1.91 22.43 -5.02
C ARG A 39 -1.64 23.89 -5.35
N ASN A 40 -1.04 24.62 -4.42
CA ASN A 40 -0.52 25.98 -4.65
C ASN A 40 0.97 26.02 -4.34
N ILE A 41 1.60 27.17 -4.65
CA ILE A 41 3.02 27.40 -4.39
C ILE A 41 3.31 27.28 -2.88
N LEU A 42 2.42 27.80 -2.03
CA LEU A 42 2.58 27.77 -0.58
C LEU A 42 2.61 26.35 -0.01
N SER A 43 1.67 25.48 -0.39
CA SER A 43 1.63 24.09 0.08
C SER A 43 2.83 23.29 -0.41
N ARG A 44 3.36 23.61 -1.59
CA ARG A 44 4.61 23.04 -2.10
C ARG A 44 5.82 23.50 -1.29
N LEU A 45 5.92 24.80 -0.99
CA LEU A 45 7.00 25.36 -0.17
C LEU A 45 6.97 24.76 1.23
N VAL A 46 5.82 24.74 1.90
CA VAL A 46 5.65 24.14 3.24
C VAL A 46 6.09 22.67 3.22
N PHE A 47 5.62 21.89 2.25
CA PHE A 47 6.02 20.50 2.10
C PHE A 47 7.54 20.34 1.93
N VAL A 48 8.17 21.09 1.03
CA VAL A 48 9.62 21.00 0.77
C VAL A 48 10.42 21.43 2.00
N THR A 49 10.09 22.56 2.60
CA THR A 49 10.78 23.12 3.76
C THR A 49 10.73 22.17 4.95
N LEU A 50 9.56 21.63 5.29
CA LEU A 50 9.41 20.70 6.41
C LEU A 50 10.18 19.39 6.19
N ASN A 51 10.19 18.87 4.96
CA ASN A 51 10.93 17.65 4.66
C ASN A 51 12.45 17.87 4.71
N ILE A 52 12.95 19.00 4.18
CA ILE A 52 14.38 19.34 4.24
C ILE A 52 14.82 19.55 5.69
N ILE A 53 14.08 20.35 6.47
CA ILE A 53 14.37 20.59 7.89
C ILE A 53 14.35 19.28 8.66
N GLY A 54 13.30 18.48 8.47
CA GLY A 54 13.19 17.19 9.15
C GLY A 54 14.34 16.24 8.80
N ILE A 55 14.74 16.15 7.52
CA ILE A 55 15.88 15.34 7.10
C ILE A 55 17.17 15.85 7.77
N ALA A 56 17.40 17.16 7.80
CA ALA A 56 18.56 17.76 8.45
C ALA A 56 18.59 17.48 9.96
N ILE A 57 17.45 17.56 10.63
CA ILE A 57 17.30 17.20 12.06
C ILE A 57 17.66 15.73 12.28
N ASN A 58 17.08 14.81 11.51
CA ASN A 58 17.41 13.37 11.65
C ASN A 58 18.91 13.12 11.47
N ILE A 59 19.53 13.73 10.44
CA ILE A 59 20.98 13.61 10.22
C ILE A 59 21.77 14.13 11.42
N ASN A 60 21.34 15.24 12.03
CA ASN A 60 22.03 15.83 13.17
C ASN A 60 21.90 15.00 14.45
N GLU A 61 20.68 14.53 14.77
CA GLU A 61 20.42 13.66 15.92
C GLU A 61 21.19 12.35 15.80
N ASP A 62 21.15 11.72 14.63
CA ASP A 62 21.85 10.47 14.40
C ASP A 62 23.37 10.64 14.41
N LYS A 63 23.92 11.79 13.97
CA LYS A 63 25.35 12.12 14.14
C LYS A 63 25.75 12.20 15.62
N GLY A 64 24.93 12.83 16.45
CA GLY A 64 25.15 12.87 17.90
C GLY A 64 25.18 11.47 18.52
N PHE A 65 24.25 10.61 18.09
CA PHE A 65 24.21 9.21 18.50
C PHE A 65 25.43 8.41 18.04
N LEU A 66 25.88 8.58 16.79
CA LEU A 66 27.08 7.93 16.26
C LEU A 66 28.35 8.35 17.04
N GLY A 67 28.49 9.64 17.35
CA GLY A 67 29.61 10.15 18.16
C GLY A 67 29.61 9.57 19.59
N PHE A 68 28.43 9.37 20.19
CA PHE A 68 28.30 8.69 21.48
C PHE A 68 28.74 7.21 21.41
N LEU A 69 28.40 6.51 20.33
CA LEU A 69 28.79 5.10 20.16
C LEU A 69 30.29 4.89 19.98
N GLU A 70 31.02 5.87 19.41
CA GLU A 70 32.48 5.81 19.33
C GLU A 70 33.14 5.77 20.71
N HIS A 71 32.47 6.30 21.74
CA HIS A 71 32.98 6.35 23.11
C HIS A 71 32.66 5.11 23.94
N ILE A 72 31.74 4.24 23.49
CA ILE A 72 31.38 3.00 24.17
C ILE A 72 32.16 1.83 23.58
N ARG A 73 32.76 1.01 24.44
CA ARG A 73 33.35 -0.29 24.04
C ARG A 73 32.25 -1.28 23.63
N MET A 74 31.79 -1.20 22.38
CA MET A 74 30.92 -2.18 21.75
C MET A 74 31.71 -3.17 20.88
N ASN A 75 31.17 -4.36 20.67
CA ASN A 75 31.69 -5.31 19.68
C ASN A 75 31.69 -4.65 18.27
N THR A 76 32.75 -4.86 17.50
CA THR A 76 32.93 -4.35 16.12
C THR A 76 31.71 -4.61 15.23
N VAL A 77 31.08 -5.78 15.36
CA VAL A 77 29.88 -6.13 14.58
C VAL A 77 28.70 -5.25 14.97
N LEU A 78 28.43 -5.10 16.27
CA LEU A 78 27.36 -4.24 16.78
C LEU A 78 27.60 -2.77 16.38
N ARG A 79 28.86 -2.30 16.45
CA ARG A 79 29.24 -0.96 16.00
C ARG A 79 28.92 -0.73 14.53
N TYR A 80 29.28 -1.68 13.66
CA TYR A 80 28.98 -1.62 12.23
C TYR A 80 27.48 -1.63 11.96
N MET A 81 26.72 -2.48 12.68
CA MET A 81 25.26 -2.57 12.54
C MET A 81 24.58 -1.27 12.93
N THR A 82 24.95 -0.68 14.07
CA THR A 82 24.38 0.59 14.51
C THR A 82 24.75 1.75 13.59
N ALA A 83 25.98 1.77 13.04
CA ALA A 83 26.37 2.74 12.02
C ALA A 83 25.60 2.58 10.70
N SER A 84 25.39 1.34 10.24
CA SER A 84 24.64 1.05 9.02
C SER A 84 23.14 1.33 9.15
N ARG A 85 22.59 1.21 10.37
CA ARG A 85 21.19 1.50 10.68
C ARG A 85 20.81 2.94 10.32
N PHE A 86 21.72 3.90 10.48
CA PHE A 86 21.53 5.29 10.05
C PHE A 86 21.15 5.39 8.57
N ILE A 87 21.94 4.74 7.71
CA ILE A 87 21.71 4.73 6.26
C ILE A 87 20.36 4.08 5.96
N PHE A 88 20.05 2.98 6.63
CA PHE A 88 18.81 2.25 6.43
C PHE A 88 17.56 3.00 6.92
N ILE A 89 17.64 3.78 8.00
CA ILE A 89 16.52 4.60 8.48
C ILE A 89 16.26 5.76 7.52
N MET A 90 17.32 6.43 7.04
CA MET A 90 17.20 7.66 6.24
C MET A 90 16.91 7.42 4.76
N LEU A 91 17.37 6.29 4.20
CA LEU A 91 17.27 6.03 2.77
C LEU A 91 15.82 5.94 2.27
N PRO A 92 14.88 5.19 2.89
CA PRO A 92 13.49 5.14 2.42
C PRO A 92 12.76 6.50 2.47
N PRO A 93 12.82 7.29 3.56
CA PRO A 93 12.25 8.64 3.59
C PRO A 93 12.81 9.56 2.49
N VAL A 94 14.14 9.60 2.30
CA VAL A 94 14.77 10.44 1.27
C VAL A 94 14.32 10.04 -0.14
N CYS A 95 14.32 8.74 -0.45
CA CYS A 95 13.82 8.26 -1.73
C CYS A 95 12.32 8.53 -1.90
N THR A 96 11.53 8.42 -0.83
CA THR A 96 10.09 8.74 -0.85
C THR A 96 9.87 10.23 -1.12
N PHE A 97 10.62 11.11 -0.46
CA PHE A 97 10.57 12.55 -0.69
C PHE A 97 10.89 12.89 -2.16
N GLY A 98 11.97 12.31 -2.70
CA GLY A 98 12.31 12.45 -4.12
C GLY A 98 11.19 11.97 -5.05
N GLN A 99 10.58 10.82 -4.75
CA GLN A 99 9.46 10.30 -5.51
C GLN A 99 8.21 11.20 -5.43
N ILE A 100 7.89 11.76 -4.27
CA ILE A 100 6.76 12.71 -4.13
C ILE A 100 7.02 13.96 -4.96
N CYS A 101 8.24 14.49 -4.92
CA CYS A 101 8.63 15.67 -5.69
C CYS A 101 8.52 15.46 -7.21
N LEU A 102 8.94 14.28 -7.70
CA LEU A 102 8.98 13.98 -9.14
C LEU A 102 7.67 13.41 -9.70
N ARG A 103 7.00 12.54 -8.93
CA ARG A 103 5.85 11.72 -9.41
C ARG A 103 4.57 11.95 -8.61
N GLY A 104 4.55 12.91 -7.69
CA GLY A 104 3.36 13.21 -6.87
C GLY A 104 2.12 13.60 -7.69
N SER A 105 2.29 14.29 -8.82
CA SER A 105 1.18 14.62 -9.74
C SER A 105 0.59 13.36 -10.39
N GLN A 106 1.43 12.43 -10.83
CA GLN A 106 0.98 11.17 -11.43
C GLN A 106 0.11 10.36 -10.46
N LEU A 107 0.53 10.23 -9.19
CA LEU A 107 -0.30 9.56 -8.18
C LEU A 107 -1.66 10.23 -7.99
N VAL A 108 -1.70 11.56 -8.01
CA VAL A 108 -2.93 12.34 -7.90
C VAL A 108 -3.84 12.12 -9.11
N ASP A 109 -3.28 12.09 -10.31
CA ASP A 109 -4.04 11.82 -11.54
C ASP A 109 -4.62 10.40 -11.55
N ILE A 110 -3.86 9.40 -11.09
CA ILE A 110 -4.37 8.03 -10.89
C ILE A 110 -5.55 8.03 -9.90
N LYS A 111 -5.41 8.71 -8.75
CA LYS A 111 -6.49 8.82 -7.75
C LYS A 111 -7.73 9.49 -8.33
N ARG A 112 -7.56 10.55 -9.15
CA ARG A 112 -8.66 11.25 -9.82
C ARG A 112 -9.37 10.34 -10.81
N LYS A 113 -8.64 9.67 -11.72
CA LYS A 113 -9.20 8.73 -12.70
C LYS A 113 -9.94 7.58 -12.01
N LEU A 114 -9.36 7.01 -10.94
CA LEU A 114 -10.03 5.97 -10.14
C LEU A 114 -11.28 6.48 -9.43
N GLN A 115 -11.32 7.75 -9.01
CA GLN A 115 -12.54 8.35 -8.45
C GLN A 115 -13.64 8.47 -9.50
N SER A 116 -13.31 8.91 -10.73
CA SER A 116 -14.26 8.93 -11.85
C SER A 116 -14.81 7.53 -12.15
N LEU A 117 -13.90 6.55 -12.27
CA LEU A 117 -14.28 5.16 -12.52
C LEU A 117 -15.17 4.59 -11.42
N GLU A 118 -14.87 4.87 -10.15
CA GLU A 118 -15.73 4.45 -9.05
C GLU A 118 -17.12 5.08 -9.13
N THR A 119 -17.21 6.38 -9.44
CA THR A 119 -18.52 7.04 -9.57
C THR A 119 -19.33 6.48 -10.73
N GLU A 120 -18.70 6.23 -11.87
CA GLU A 120 -19.36 5.62 -13.03
C GLU A 120 -19.82 4.19 -12.75
N CYS A 121 -18.97 3.37 -12.13
CA CYS A 121 -19.32 2.00 -11.73
C CYS A 121 -20.47 1.99 -10.70
N ARG A 122 -20.46 2.91 -9.72
CA ARG A 122 -21.53 2.98 -8.71
C ARG A 122 -22.86 3.49 -9.25
N ALA A 123 -22.86 4.26 -10.33
CA ALA A 123 -24.08 4.66 -11.01
C ALA A 123 -24.78 3.46 -11.68
N LYS A 124 -24.02 2.43 -12.05
CA LYS A 124 -24.54 1.23 -12.75
C LYS A 124 -24.68 -0.01 -11.86
N PHE A 125 -23.83 -0.17 -10.85
CA PHE A 125 -23.72 -1.41 -10.09
C PHE A 125 -24.19 -1.27 -8.64
N ALA A 126 -24.91 -2.29 -8.19
CA ALA A 126 -25.26 -2.43 -6.77
C ALA A 126 -24.00 -2.67 -5.93
N SER A 127 -23.85 -1.92 -4.84
CA SER A 127 -22.76 -2.09 -3.88
C SER A 127 -22.70 -3.53 -3.36
N CYS A 128 -21.54 -4.19 -3.47
CA CYS A 128 -21.34 -5.49 -2.85
C CYS A 128 -20.79 -5.33 -1.42
N LYS A 129 -21.65 -5.59 -0.42
CA LYS A 129 -21.31 -5.47 1.01
C LYS A 129 -20.14 -6.38 1.43
N VAL A 130 -19.98 -7.54 0.76
CA VAL A 130 -18.92 -8.52 1.10
C VAL A 130 -17.54 -7.94 0.83
N ILE A 131 -17.30 -7.46 -0.39
CA ILE A 131 -16.00 -6.87 -0.76
C ILE A 131 -15.75 -5.57 -0.02
N GLU A 132 -16.78 -4.75 0.20
CA GLU A 132 -16.66 -3.50 0.95
C GLU A 132 -16.24 -3.75 2.40
N ARG A 133 -16.84 -4.75 3.06
CA ARG A 133 -16.46 -5.15 4.42
C ARG A 133 -15.05 -5.71 4.46
N LYS A 134 -14.67 -6.55 3.49
CA LYS A 134 -13.32 -7.12 3.40
C LYS A 134 -12.25 -6.05 3.20
N MET A 135 -12.46 -5.13 2.25
CA MET A 135 -11.57 -3.99 2.00
C MET A 135 -11.55 -3.01 3.17
N GLY A 136 -12.70 -2.78 3.81
CA GLY A 136 -12.79 -1.95 5.02
C GLY A 136 -11.94 -2.50 6.16
N LYS A 137 -11.99 -3.82 6.40
CA LYS A 137 -11.14 -4.49 7.40
C LYS A 137 -9.65 -4.37 7.08
N LEU A 138 -9.25 -4.60 5.83
CA LEU A 138 -7.83 -4.50 5.44
C LEU A 138 -7.31 -3.05 5.55
N ASN A 139 -8.11 -2.07 5.12
CA ASN A 139 -7.80 -0.66 5.32
C ASN A 139 -7.67 -0.29 6.80
N LEU A 140 -8.57 -0.80 7.65
CA LEU A 140 -8.51 -0.57 9.09
C LEU A 140 -7.23 -1.15 9.70
N ILE A 141 -6.87 -2.39 9.34
CA ILE A 141 -5.63 -3.01 9.81
C ILE A 141 -4.42 -2.16 9.39
N ASN A 142 -4.35 -1.73 8.13
CA ASN A 142 -3.26 -0.89 7.64
C ASN A 142 -3.18 0.45 8.39
N LEU A 143 -4.32 1.08 8.70
CA LEU A 143 -4.37 2.30 9.50
C LEU A 143 -3.93 2.07 10.95
N ILE A 144 -4.31 0.95 11.56
CA ILE A 144 -3.87 0.56 12.91
C ILE A 144 -2.36 0.36 12.94
N ILE A 145 -1.79 -0.32 11.95
CA ILE A 145 -0.34 -0.53 11.83
C ILE A 145 0.36 0.85 11.77
N GLY A 146 -0.09 1.74 10.89
CA GLY A 146 0.50 3.08 10.76
C GLY A 146 0.37 3.93 12.03
N ALA A 147 -0.80 3.93 12.68
CA ALA A 147 -1.03 4.64 13.93
C ALA A 147 -0.18 4.10 15.07
N PHE A 148 -0.06 2.77 15.17
CA PHE A 148 0.81 2.11 16.14
C PHE A 148 2.27 2.50 15.93
N THR A 149 2.79 2.41 14.70
CA THR A 149 4.17 2.84 14.41
C THR A 149 4.38 4.31 14.78
N TYR A 150 3.42 5.19 14.45
CA TYR A 150 3.49 6.62 14.78
C TYR A 150 3.56 6.88 16.30
N ILE A 151 2.64 6.29 17.06
CA ILE A 151 2.59 6.44 18.52
C ILE A 151 3.87 5.91 19.16
N MET A 152 4.36 4.76 18.71
CA MET A 152 5.57 4.16 19.24
C MET A 152 6.81 5.02 18.93
N THR A 153 6.97 5.51 17.69
CA THR A 153 8.06 6.43 17.32
C THR A 153 8.03 7.71 18.17
N LEU A 154 6.86 8.27 18.45
CA LEU A 154 6.73 9.41 19.35
C LEU A 154 7.12 9.05 20.79
N ALA A 155 6.59 7.94 21.33
CA ALA A 155 6.86 7.50 22.68
C ALA A 155 8.37 7.31 22.93
N TRP A 156 9.07 6.70 21.96
CA TRP A 156 10.53 6.55 22.03
C TRP A 156 11.27 7.87 22.08
N ASN A 157 10.96 8.78 21.15
CA ASN A 157 11.67 10.07 21.08
C ASN A 157 11.37 11.00 22.27
N VAL A 158 10.15 10.94 22.83
CA VAL A 158 9.81 11.65 24.07
C VAL A 158 10.57 11.08 25.27
N TYR A 159 10.72 9.75 25.35
CA TYR A 159 11.49 9.11 26.41
C TYR A 159 12.97 9.54 26.41
N PHE A 160 13.55 9.76 25.23
CA PHE A 160 14.92 10.28 25.07
C PHE A 160 15.03 11.82 25.21
N LYS A 161 14.00 12.49 25.73
CA LYS A 161 13.99 13.93 26.09
C LYS A 161 14.23 14.90 24.93
N LEU A 162 13.82 14.55 23.71
CA LEU A 162 13.76 15.52 22.61
C LEU A 162 12.60 16.51 22.80
N TRP A 163 12.84 17.77 22.43
CA TRP A 163 11.79 18.79 22.41
C TRP A 163 10.61 18.32 21.55
N TRP A 164 9.37 18.51 22.03
CA TRP A 164 8.15 18.01 21.36
C TRP A 164 8.08 18.30 19.86
N LEU A 165 8.51 19.50 19.45
CA LEU A 165 8.49 19.93 18.06
C LEU A 165 9.52 19.19 17.20
N ILE A 166 10.70 18.92 17.75
CA ILE A 166 11.76 18.12 17.11
C ILE A 166 11.31 16.66 16.99
N THR A 167 10.72 16.11 18.05
CA THR A 167 10.15 14.75 18.07
C THR A 167 9.09 14.54 17.00
N ILE A 168 8.19 15.51 16.81
CA ILE A 168 7.16 15.47 15.76
C ILE A 168 7.81 15.48 14.37
N LEU A 169 8.78 16.38 14.13
CA LEU A 169 9.48 16.44 12.84
C LEU A 169 10.25 15.15 12.54
N TYR A 170 10.93 14.58 13.54
CA TYR A 170 11.62 13.30 13.44
C TYR A 170 10.66 12.17 13.04
N ALA A 171 9.54 12.05 13.76
CA ALA A 171 8.52 11.03 13.49
C ALA A 171 7.92 11.19 12.08
N ASN A 172 7.65 12.42 11.65
CA ASN A 172 7.07 12.69 10.33
C ASN A 172 7.97 12.24 9.19
N ILE A 173 9.27 12.49 9.27
CA ILE A 173 10.23 12.04 8.26
C ILE A 173 10.36 10.53 8.27
N THR A 174 10.55 9.94 9.45
CA THR A 174 10.67 8.49 9.62
C THR A 174 9.45 7.77 9.02
N LEU A 175 8.27 8.36 9.17
CA LEU A 175 7.00 7.79 8.73
C LEU A 175 6.58 8.23 7.34
N LEU A 176 7.36 9.05 6.65
CA LEU A 176 7.07 9.51 5.29
C LEU A 176 6.93 8.31 4.33
N SER A 177 7.87 7.37 4.40
CA SER A 177 7.84 6.17 3.55
C SER A 177 6.68 5.21 3.91
N PRO A 178 6.45 4.85 5.18
CA PRO A 178 5.23 4.15 5.61
C PRO A 178 3.93 4.82 5.16
N PHE A 179 3.82 6.14 5.29
CA PHE A 179 2.63 6.88 4.88
C PHE A 179 2.42 6.80 3.36
N TRP A 180 3.47 6.96 2.57
CA TRP A 180 3.39 6.80 1.12
C TRP A 180 2.93 5.40 0.72
N MET A 181 3.43 4.36 1.39
CA MET A 181 2.98 2.98 1.20
C MET A 181 1.52 2.77 1.59
N CYS A 182 1.05 3.44 2.64
CA CYS A 182 -0.36 3.45 2.99
C CYS A 182 -1.21 4.07 1.88
N GLN A 183 -0.75 5.15 1.24
CA GLN A 183 -1.45 5.70 0.07
C GLN A 183 -1.47 4.73 -1.11
N TYR A 184 -0.34 4.09 -1.40
CA TYR A 184 -0.24 3.04 -2.42
C TYR A 184 -1.24 1.90 -2.15
N PHE A 185 -1.28 1.42 -0.90
CA PHE A 185 -2.23 0.40 -0.45
C PHE A 185 -3.69 0.81 -0.69
N GLN A 186 -4.06 2.04 -0.34
CA GLN A 186 -5.43 2.54 -0.53
C GLN A 186 -5.83 2.59 -2.02
N VAL A 187 -4.91 2.99 -2.89
CA VAL A 187 -5.14 3.02 -4.35
C VAL A 187 -5.33 1.61 -4.88
N ILE A 188 -4.49 0.66 -4.47
CA ILE A 188 -4.64 -0.76 -4.82
C ILE A 188 -5.96 -1.32 -4.32
N ALA A 189 -6.33 -1.06 -3.06
CA ALA A 189 -7.56 -1.56 -2.47
C ALA A 189 -8.79 -1.11 -3.26
N LYS A 190 -8.73 0.14 -3.73
CA LYS A 190 -9.75 0.71 -4.60
C LYS A 190 -9.79 0.03 -5.97
N ILE A 191 -8.65 -0.21 -6.60
CA ILE A 191 -8.58 -0.94 -7.88
C ILE A 191 -9.15 -2.36 -7.73
N CYS A 192 -8.71 -3.10 -6.71
CA CYS A 192 -9.18 -4.46 -6.42
C CYS A 192 -10.71 -4.51 -6.26
N ARG A 193 -11.27 -3.56 -5.50
CA ARG A 193 -12.73 -3.44 -5.34
C ARG A 193 -13.45 -3.17 -6.67
N LEU A 194 -12.88 -2.34 -7.56
CA LEU A 194 -13.49 -2.06 -8.86
C LEU A 194 -13.42 -3.28 -9.80
N PHE A 195 -12.31 -4.03 -9.79
CA PHE A 195 -12.25 -5.32 -10.50
C PHE A 195 -13.33 -6.28 -10.00
N TYR A 196 -13.54 -6.34 -8.68
CA TYR A 196 -14.58 -7.19 -8.10
C TYR A 196 -16.00 -6.77 -8.50
N TYR A 197 -16.26 -5.47 -8.65
CA TYR A 197 -17.56 -5.01 -9.15
C TYR A 197 -17.79 -5.39 -10.61
N ILE A 198 -16.74 -5.33 -11.44
CA ILE A 198 -16.80 -5.77 -12.84
C ILE A 198 -17.09 -7.26 -12.91
N ASP A 199 -16.35 -8.09 -12.16
CA ASP A 199 -16.56 -9.54 -12.09
C ASP A 199 -17.98 -9.89 -11.64
N LYS A 200 -18.46 -9.26 -10.56
CA LYS A 200 -19.82 -9.50 -10.08
C LYS A 200 -20.90 -9.11 -11.11
N GLN A 201 -20.71 -8.00 -11.82
CA GLN A 201 -21.66 -7.63 -12.86
C GLN A 201 -21.66 -8.65 -13.99
N LEU A 202 -20.49 -9.14 -14.37
CA LEU A 202 -20.37 -10.15 -15.40
C LEU A 202 -21.02 -11.49 -14.98
N GLN A 203 -20.86 -11.89 -13.73
CA GLN A 203 -21.57 -13.07 -13.16
C GLN A 203 -23.08 -12.90 -13.20
N LYS A 204 -23.58 -11.67 -12.96
CA LYS A 204 -25.01 -11.37 -13.09
C LYS A 204 -25.46 -11.52 -14.56
N LEU A 205 -24.71 -10.96 -15.50
CA LEU A 205 -24.99 -11.13 -16.94
C LEU A 205 -24.97 -12.60 -17.35
N LEU A 206 -24.06 -13.41 -16.81
CA LEU A 206 -24.04 -14.86 -17.03
C LEU A 206 -25.32 -15.53 -16.55
N GLN A 207 -25.81 -15.19 -15.35
CA GLN A 207 -27.08 -15.73 -14.84
C GLN A 207 -28.26 -15.32 -15.71
N ASP A 208 -28.31 -14.05 -16.12
CA ASP A 208 -29.39 -13.52 -16.96
C ASP A 208 -29.42 -14.22 -18.34
N VAL A 209 -28.25 -14.46 -18.96
CA VAL A 209 -28.14 -15.18 -20.24
C VAL A 209 -28.44 -16.68 -20.10
N THR A 210 -28.01 -17.32 -19.00
CA THR A 210 -28.20 -18.77 -18.79
C THR A 210 -29.64 -19.14 -18.43
N ASN A 211 -30.38 -18.25 -17.76
CA ASN A 211 -31.76 -18.49 -17.35
C ASN A 211 -32.79 -18.23 -18.47
N SER A 212 -32.41 -17.56 -19.56
CA SER A 212 -33.30 -17.24 -20.68
C SER A 212 -32.64 -17.41 -22.07
N PRO A 213 -32.04 -18.58 -22.38
CA PRO A 213 -31.25 -18.77 -23.59
C PRO A 213 -32.09 -18.80 -24.88
N ASP A 214 -33.38 -19.20 -24.80
CA ASP A 214 -34.25 -19.39 -25.98
C ASP A 214 -35.23 -18.22 -26.25
N GLU A 215 -35.34 -17.23 -25.37
CA GLU A 215 -36.29 -16.10 -25.48
C GLU A 215 -35.61 -14.72 -25.56
N MET A 216 -34.28 -14.66 -25.69
CA MET A 216 -33.57 -13.39 -25.66
C MET A 216 -33.80 -12.60 -26.97
N ASP A 217 -34.63 -11.56 -26.88
CA ASP A 217 -34.91 -10.67 -28.01
C ASP A 217 -33.64 -9.91 -28.48
N GLU A 218 -33.66 -9.41 -29.72
CA GLU A 218 -32.49 -8.72 -30.29
C GLU A 218 -32.11 -7.43 -29.52
N ASN A 219 -33.08 -6.77 -28.91
CA ASN A 219 -32.86 -5.54 -28.15
C ASN A 219 -32.08 -5.81 -26.86
N THR A 220 -32.49 -6.82 -26.11
CA THR A 220 -31.84 -7.31 -24.88
C THR A 220 -30.44 -7.83 -25.21
N ALA A 221 -30.27 -8.56 -26.32
CA ALA A 221 -28.96 -9.00 -26.78
C ALA A 221 -28.04 -7.82 -27.12
N HIS A 222 -28.58 -6.75 -27.72
CA HIS A 222 -27.83 -5.54 -28.03
C HIS A 222 -27.41 -4.78 -26.77
N GLU A 223 -28.31 -4.64 -25.79
CA GLU A 223 -28.02 -4.00 -24.51
C GLU A 223 -26.91 -4.73 -23.73
N ILE A 224 -27.01 -6.06 -23.64
CA ILE A 224 -26.00 -6.89 -22.99
C ILE A 224 -24.65 -6.74 -23.71
N CYS A 225 -24.65 -6.74 -25.04
CA CYS A 225 -23.45 -6.54 -25.86
C CYS A 225 -22.77 -5.18 -25.56
N LEU A 226 -23.54 -4.09 -25.49
CA LEU A 226 -23.03 -2.77 -25.11
C LEU A 226 -22.49 -2.76 -23.68
N GLU A 227 -23.13 -3.48 -22.76
CA GLU A 227 -22.68 -3.59 -21.38
C GLU A 227 -21.35 -4.35 -21.26
N ILE A 228 -21.19 -5.47 -21.96
CA ILE A 228 -19.93 -6.23 -22.00
C ILE A 228 -18.81 -5.40 -22.60
N PHE A 229 -19.08 -4.70 -23.70
CA PHE A 229 -18.12 -3.78 -24.31
C PHE A 229 -17.67 -2.71 -23.30
N TRP A 230 -18.62 -2.13 -22.58
CA TRP A 230 -18.35 -1.14 -21.53
C TRP A 230 -17.52 -1.74 -20.39
N LEU A 231 -17.87 -2.93 -19.89
CA LEU A 231 -17.13 -3.64 -18.84
C LEU A 231 -15.69 -3.92 -19.26
N ARG A 232 -15.46 -4.41 -20.48
CA ARG A 232 -14.12 -4.64 -21.05
C ARG A 232 -13.31 -3.35 -21.08
N ARG A 233 -13.91 -2.25 -21.56
CA ARG A 233 -13.23 -0.94 -21.61
C ARG A 233 -12.84 -0.45 -20.22
N LYS A 234 -13.72 -0.60 -19.23
CA LYS A 234 -13.44 -0.22 -17.83
C LYS A 234 -12.37 -1.09 -17.19
N HIS A 235 -12.41 -2.39 -17.47
CA HIS A 235 -11.37 -3.31 -17.04
C HIS A 235 -10.00 -2.94 -17.63
N PHE A 236 -9.94 -2.59 -18.92
CA PHE A 236 -8.73 -2.11 -19.58
C PHE A 236 -8.17 -0.84 -18.92
N GLU A 237 -9.03 0.14 -18.67
CA GLU A 237 -8.63 1.39 -18.01
C GLU A 237 -8.09 1.14 -16.59
N LEU A 238 -8.72 0.25 -15.82
CA LEU A 238 -8.23 -0.16 -14.50
C LEU A 238 -6.88 -0.87 -14.55
N CYS A 239 -6.68 -1.76 -15.53
CA CYS A 239 -5.40 -2.42 -15.73
C CYS A 239 -4.29 -1.41 -16.05
N HIS A 240 -4.57 -0.43 -16.90
CA HIS A 240 -3.61 0.63 -17.22
C HIS A 240 -3.25 1.44 -15.96
N LEU A 241 -4.24 1.86 -15.17
CA LEU A 241 -4.01 2.60 -13.92
C LEU A 241 -3.19 1.79 -12.91
N TRP A 242 -3.44 0.50 -12.83
CA TRP A 242 -2.66 -0.42 -12.00
C TRP A 242 -1.20 -0.50 -12.45
N GLN A 243 -0.95 -0.68 -13.75
CA GLN A 243 0.41 -0.74 -14.31
C GLN A 243 1.18 0.58 -14.13
N GLU A 244 0.48 1.71 -14.27
CA GLU A 244 1.05 3.05 -14.02
C GLU A 244 1.47 3.20 -12.55
N LEU A 245 0.61 2.77 -11.62
CA LEU A 245 0.88 2.78 -10.18
C LEU A 245 2.07 1.88 -9.82
N GLU A 246 2.14 0.67 -10.39
CA GLU A 246 3.22 -0.29 -10.17
C GLU A 246 4.55 0.27 -10.70
N THR A 247 4.56 0.77 -11.94
CA THR A 247 5.75 1.35 -12.57
C THR A 247 6.29 2.53 -11.77
N MET A 248 5.39 3.34 -11.21
CA MET A 248 5.76 4.46 -10.36
C MET A 248 6.39 3.99 -9.03
N SER A 249 5.89 2.92 -8.44
CA SER A 249 6.12 2.58 -7.02
C SER A 249 7.09 1.41 -6.81
N LYS A 250 7.33 0.57 -7.82
CA LYS A 250 8.08 -0.70 -7.71
C LYS A 250 9.44 -0.57 -7.03
N TRP A 251 10.20 0.46 -7.38
CA TRP A 251 11.54 0.69 -6.82
C TRP A 251 11.50 1.04 -5.35
N LEU A 252 10.56 1.91 -4.95
CA LEU A 252 10.41 2.31 -3.56
C LEU A 252 9.88 1.16 -2.69
N ILE A 253 8.97 0.33 -3.22
CA ILE A 253 8.50 -0.86 -2.53
C ILE A 253 9.65 -1.86 -2.34
N CYS A 254 10.46 -2.08 -3.38
CA CYS A 254 11.63 -2.95 -3.33
C CYS A 254 12.64 -2.44 -2.29
N LEU A 255 12.96 -1.15 -2.32
CA LEU A 255 13.86 -0.51 -1.36
C LEU A 255 13.34 -0.65 0.07
N LYS A 256 12.06 -0.33 0.32
CA LYS A 256 11.45 -0.46 1.65
C LYS A 256 11.50 -1.90 2.16
N ARG A 257 11.22 -2.89 1.29
CA ARG A 257 11.32 -4.31 1.66
C ARG A 257 12.73 -4.71 2.04
N LEU A 258 13.72 -4.34 1.23
CA LEU A 258 15.12 -4.63 1.49
C LEU A 258 15.57 -4.01 2.81
N VAL A 259 15.31 -2.73 2.99
CA VAL A 259 15.67 -1.99 4.22
C VAL A 259 15.00 -2.59 5.45
N SER A 260 13.71 -2.89 5.39
CA SER A 260 13.01 -3.54 6.51
C SER A 260 13.58 -4.92 6.82
N LEU A 261 13.96 -5.72 5.82
CA LEU A 261 14.54 -7.04 6.05
C LEU A 261 15.92 -6.95 6.70
N ILE A 262 16.76 -6.03 6.25
CA ILE A 262 18.06 -5.77 6.87
C ILE A 262 17.84 -5.29 8.31
N SER A 263 16.88 -4.39 8.53
CA SER A 263 16.51 -3.91 9.87
C SER A 263 16.03 -5.05 10.79
N ILE A 264 15.17 -5.94 10.31
CA ILE A 264 14.73 -7.12 11.08
C ILE A 264 15.93 -8.01 11.43
N GLY A 265 16.82 -8.27 10.47
CA GLY A 265 18.06 -9.03 10.72
C GLY A 265 18.95 -8.35 11.77
N MET A 266 19.04 -7.02 11.75
CA MET A 266 19.79 -6.26 12.74
C MET A 266 19.21 -6.38 14.14
N HIS A 267 17.89 -6.25 14.27
CA HIS A 267 17.20 -6.44 15.56
C HIS A 267 17.34 -7.87 16.08
N LEU A 268 17.20 -8.88 15.22
CA LEU A 268 17.39 -10.28 15.61
C LEU A 268 18.80 -10.53 16.18
N TYR A 269 19.83 -10.00 15.54
CA TYR A 269 21.20 -10.11 16.05
C TYR A 269 21.39 -9.36 17.37
N ALA A 270 20.90 -8.12 17.46
CA ALA A 270 21.00 -7.31 18.67
C ALA A 270 20.34 -8.02 19.86
N VAL A 271 19.11 -8.52 19.69
CA VAL A 271 18.41 -9.34 20.70
C VAL A 271 19.29 -10.50 21.14
N MET A 272 19.82 -11.29 20.20
CA MET A 272 20.63 -12.46 20.55
C MET A 272 21.90 -12.06 21.32
N ALA A 273 22.58 -10.98 20.93
CA ALA A 273 23.77 -10.51 21.63
C ALA A 273 23.44 -9.94 23.04
N GLU A 274 22.30 -9.27 23.18
CA GLU A 274 21.89 -8.55 24.40
C GLU A 274 21.13 -9.42 25.40
N THR A 275 20.58 -10.57 24.99
CA THR A 275 19.90 -11.53 25.92
C THR A 275 20.81 -12.01 27.05
N ARG A 276 22.13 -11.95 26.88
CA ARG A 276 23.10 -12.22 27.95
C ARG A 276 23.09 -11.18 29.07
N HIS A 277 22.60 -9.97 28.80
CA HIS A 277 22.65 -8.82 29.70
C HIS A 277 21.27 -8.30 30.11
N PHE A 278 20.25 -8.51 29.26
CA PHE A 278 18.90 -8.01 29.50
C PHE A 278 17.85 -9.13 29.50
N PRO A 279 16.85 -9.08 30.40
CA PRO A 279 15.74 -10.03 30.39
C PRO A 279 14.99 -9.99 29.05
N ILE A 280 14.59 -11.17 28.56
CA ILE A 280 13.81 -11.34 27.32
C ILE A 280 12.59 -10.41 27.26
N LYS A 281 11.92 -10.17 28.40
CA LYS A 281 10.77 -9.27 28.49
C LYS A 281 11.07 -7.84 28.03
N HIS A 282 12.27 -7.31 28.34
CA HIS A 282 12.66 -5.97 27.93
C HIS A 282 12.95 -5.93 26.42
N LEU A 283 13.68 -6.92 25.90
CA LEU A 283 13.94 -7.05 24.47
C LEU A 283 12.64 -7.17 23.65
N LEU A 284 11.67 -7.96 24.13
CA LEU A 284 10.34 -8.05 23.51
C LEU A 284 9.59 -6.71 23.53
N PHE A 285 9.75 -5.89 24.57
CA PHE A 285 9.11 -4.58 24.65
C PHE A 285 9.74 -3.56 23.68
N TYR A 286 11.04 -3.68 23.39
CA TYR A 286 11.77 -2.74 22.54
C TYR A 286 11.78 -3.13 21.05
N ASP A 287 12.00 -4.40 20.72
CA ASP A 287 12.21 -4.83 19.33
C ASP A 287 10.92 -5.24 18.61
N LEU A 288 9.96 -5.82 19.34
CA LEU A 288 8.69 -6.27 18.75
C LEU A 288 7.90 -5.14 18.11
N PRO A 289 7.79 -3.93 18.72
CA PRO A 289 7.05 -2.84 18.11
C PRO A 289 7.70 -2.25 16.84
N ASP A 290 8.98 -2.52 16.58
CA ASP A 290 9.65 -2.12 15.34
C ASP A 290 9.57 -3.21 14.26
N ILE A 291 9.70 -4.49 14.65
CA ILE A 291 9.65 -5.65 13.73
C ILE A 291 8.21 -5.93 13.25
N LEU A 292 7.27 -6.01 14.18
CA LEU A 292 5.90 -6.50 13.91
C LEU A 292 5.17 -5.64 12.87
N PRO A 293 5.19 -4.30 12.94
CA PRO A 293 4.53 -3.47 11.93
C PRO A 293 5.08 -3.68 10.52
N LYS A 294 6.40 -3.88 10.37
CA LYS A 294 7.05 -4.10 9.07
C LYS A 294 6.57 -5.42 8.44
N ILE A 295 6.48 -6.48 9.23
CA ILE A 295 6.02 -7.79 8.77
C ILE A 295 4.54 -7.75 8.37
N LEU A 296 3.71 -7.08 9.19
CA LEU A 296 2.27 -6.96 8.94
C LEU A 296 1.97 -6.06 7.73
N ASP A 297 2.70 -4.95 7.54
CA ASP A 297 2.58 -4.08 6.36
C ASP A 297 2.82 -4.87 5.06
N PHE A 298 3.85 -5.72 5.06
CA PHE A 298 4.14 -6.59 3.92
C PHE A 298 3.05 -7.63 3.71
N TYR A 299 2.57 -8.28 4.78
CA TYR A 299 1.50 -9.26 4.71
C TYR A 299 0.21 -8.66 4.10
N VAL A 300 -0.24 -7.53 4.64
CA VAL A 300 -1.50 -6.90 4.25
C VAL A 300 -1.42 -6.43 2.79
N THR A 301 -0.28 -5.88 2.37
CA THR A 301 -0.05 -5.49 0.97
C THR A 301 0.01 -6.70 0.03
N ASP A 302 0.73 -7.76 0.40
CA ASP A 302 0.85 -8.98 -0.41
C ASP A 302 -0.48 -9.75 -0.51
N TYR A 303 -1.24 -9.80 0.58
CA TYR A 303 -2.58 -10.37 0.61
C TYR A 303 -3.53 -9.65 -0.36
N LEU A 304 -3.48 -8.32 -0.38
CA LEU A 304 -4.31 -7.53 -1.27
C LEU A 304 -3.93 -7.71 -2.76
N CYS A 305 -2.64 -7.84 -3.04
CA CYS A 305 -2.16 -8.17 -4.39
C CYS A 305 -2.66 -9.55 -4.84
N ASP A 306 -2.59 -10.57 -3.97
CA ASP A 306 -3.13 -11.90 -4.27
C ASP A 306 -4.64 -11.88 -4.48
N LEU A 307 -5.37 -11.13 -3.65
CA LEU A 307 -6.82 -10.98 -3.81
C LEU A 307 -7.17 -10.35 -5.16
N THR A 308 -6.40 -9.35 -5.59
CA THR A 308 -6.59 -8.70 -6.90
C THR A 308 -6.35 -9.68 -8.04
N LYS A 309 -5.29 -10.50 -7.96
CA LYS A 309 -5.04 -11.55 -8.95
C LYS A 309 -6.14 -12.60 -8.98
N GLN A 310 -6.64 -13.00 -7.80
CA GLN A 310 -7.72 -13.97 -7.71
C GLN A 310 -8.97 -13.45 -8.42
N THR A 311 -9.36 -12.18 -8.18
CA THR A 311 -10.50 -11.57 -8.90
C THR A 311 -10.31 -11.54 -10.41
N PHE A 312 -9.07 -11.39 -10.89
CA PHE A 312 -8.77 -11.47 -12.32
C PHE A 312 -8.96 -12.89 -12.87
N MET A 313 -8.56 -13.92 -12.12
CA MET A 313 -8.79 -15.32 -12.49
C MET A 313 -10.28 -15.67 -12.47
N ASP A 314 -11.01 -15.22 -11.45
CA ASP A 314 -12.46 -15.42 -11.33
C ASP A 314 -13.21 -14.78 -12.52
N LEU A 315 -12.78 -13.57 -12.94
CA LEU A 315 -13.31 -12.91 -14.13
C LEU A 315 -13.01 -13.71 -15.41
N GLN A 316 -11.79 -14.23 -15.54
CA GLN A 316 -11.39 -15.04 -16.69
C GLN A 316 -12.22 -16.32 -16.79
N LEU A 317 -12.51 -16.97 -15.66
CA LEU A 317 -13.40 -18.13 -15.61
C LEU A 317 -14.83 -17.74 -16.02
N THR A 318 -15.37 -16.66 -15.46
CA THR A 318 -16.73 -16.18 -15.77
C THR A 318 -16.89 -15.85 -17.27
N ILE A 319 -15.90 -15.18 -17.89
CA ILE A 319 -15.90 -14.91 -19.33
C ILE A 319 -15.80 -16.19 -20.15
N ARG A 320 -15.00 -17.16 -19.70
CA ARG A 320 -14.86 -18.44 -20.39
C ARG A 320 -16.19 -19.19 -20.41
N ASP A 321 -16.89 -19.23 -19.28
CA ASP A 321 -18.21 -19.86 -19.16
C ASP A 321 -19.22 -19.17 -20.09
N LEU A 322 -19.22 -17.83 -20.12
CA LEU A 322 -20.03 -17.04 -21.06
C LEU A 322 -19.70 -17.32 -22.53
N SER A 323 -18.42 -17.47 -22.88
CA SER A 323 -17.99 -17.77 -24.26
C SER A 323 -18.32 -19.20 -24.71
N GLY A 324 -18.49 -20.13 -23.76
CA GLY A 324 -18.85 -21.52 -24.01
C GLY A 324 -20.35 -21.75 -24.20
N LEU A 325 -21.19 -20.72 -23.97
CA LEU A 325 -22.62 -20.81 -24.22
C LEU A 325 -22.90 -20.76 -25.73
N ASP A 326 -23.67 -21.73 -26.23
CA ASP A 326 -24.19 -21.77 -27.60
C ASP A 326 -25.24 -20.67 -27.81
N SER A 327 -24.80 -19.43 -27.93
CA SER A 327 -25.68 -18.30 -28.22
C SER A 327 -26.04 -18.26 -29.70
N LYS A 328 -27.35 -18.24 -30.00
CA LYS A 328 -27.89 -17.95 -31.34
C LYS A 328 -27.59 -16.50 -31.80
N GLN A 329 -27.01 -15.65 -30.94
CA GLN A 329 -26.70 -14.24 -31.20
C GLN A 329 -25.20 -14.03 -31.51
N PRO A 330 -24.79 -13.94 -32.80
CA PRO A 330 -23.38 -13.93 -33.19
C PRO A 330 -22.62 -12.68 -32.72
N LYS A 331 -23.30 -11.53 -32.58
CA LYS A 331 -22.67 -10.29 -32.10
C LYS A 331 -22.26 -10.38 -30.62
N LEU A 332 -23.12 -10.97 -29.79
CA LEU A 332 -22.88 -11.15 -28.37
C LEU A 332 -21.72 -12.13 -28.13
N ARG A 333 -21.73 -13.26 -28.84
CA ARG A 333 -20.65 -14.24 -28.81
C ARG A 333 -19.29 -13.63 -29.17
N ARG A 334 -19.23 -12.80 -30.22
CA ARG A 334 -18.00 -12.10 -30.62
C ARG A 334 -17.46 -11.19 -29.51
N GLU A 335 -18.32 -10.48 -28.77
CA GLU A 335 -17.85 -9.65 -27.67
C GLU A 335 -17.32 -10.48 -26.48
N PHE A 336 -17.94 -11.63 -26.16
CA PHE A 336 -17.39 -12.56 -25.16
C PHE A 336 -16.03 -13.12 -25.58
N GLU A 337 -15.90 -13.57 -26.83
CA GLU A 337 -14.62 -14.06 -27.37
C GLU A 337 -13.56 -12.95 -27.36
N ALA A 338 -13.89 -11.73 -27.76
CA ALA A 338 -12.98 -10.60 -27.74
C ALA A 338 -12.55 -10.21 -26.31
N PHE A 339 -13.46 -10.27 -25.33
CA PHE A 339 -13.10 -10.08 -23.92
C PHE A 339 -12.20 -11.23 -23.43
N SER A 340 -12.53 -12.48 -23.75
CA SER A 340 -11.74 -13.66 -23.38
C SER A 340 -10.32 -13.58 -23.92
N LEU A 341 -10.17 -13.24 -25.21
CA LEU A 341 -8.89 -13.01 -25.85
C LEU A 341 -8.12 -11.89 -25.15
N TYR A 342 -8.76 -10.75 -24.90
CA TYR A 342 -8.14 -9.65 -24.17
C TYR A 342 -7.62 -10.08 -22.79
N LEU A 343 -8.40 -10.83 -22.00
CA LEU A 343 -7.96 -11.33 -20.69
C LEU A 343 -6.81 -12.34 -20.80
N CYS A 344 -6.82 -13.20 -21.83
CA CYS A 344 -5.73 -14.15 -22.07
C CYS A 344 -4.40 -13.45 -22.39
N PHE A 345 -4.44 -12.34 -23.14
CA PHE A 345 -3.26 -11.54 -23.46
C PHE A 345 -2.84 -10.62 -22.30
N GLN A 346 -3.79 -10.13 -21.52
CA GLN A 346 -3.54 -9.27 -20.37
C GLN A 346 -3.08 -10.11 -19.16
N LYS A 347 -1.84 -10.60 -19.17
CA LYS A 347 -1.26 -11.26 -17.99
C LYS A 347 -0.98 -10.23 -16.89
N MET A 348 -1.69 -10.30 -15.76
CA MET A 348 -1.33 -9.55 -14.54
C MET A 348 -0.06 -10.12 -13.91
N ASN A 349 1.09 -9.71 -14.45
CA ASN A 349 2.39 -10.06 -13.92
C ASN A 349 2.91 -8.94 -12.99
N LEU A 350 2.57 -9.04 -11.70
CA LEU A 350 3.13 -8.15 -10.67
C LEU A 350 4.61 -8.47 -10.43
N HIS A 351 5.51 -7.60 -10.90
CA HIS A 351 6.95 -7.71 -10.75
C HIS A 351 7.51 -6.49 -10.01
N LEU A 352 8.01 -6.70 -8.79
CA LEU A 352 8.66 -5.66 -7.99
C LEU A 352 10.00 -5.24 -8.61
N SER A 353 10.87 -6.21 -8.87
CA SER A 353 12.16 -6.05 -9.52
C SER A 353 12.67 -7.44 -9.90
N GLY A 354 13.02 -7.66 -11.17
CA GLY A 354 13.43 -8.96 -11.68
C GLY A 354 12.45 -10.10 -11.32
N PRO A 355 12.90 -11.20 -10.69
CA PRO A 355 12.05 -12.35 -10.37
C PRO A 355 11.13 -12.15 -9.15
N ILE A 356 11.26 -11.06 -8.38
CA ILE A 356 10.53 -10.89 -7.12
C ILE A 356 9.08 -10.45 -7.41
N ARG A 357 8.12 -11.30 -7.03
CA ARG A 357 6.68 -11.04 -7.19
C ARG A 357 6.04 -10.61 -5.87
N MET A 358 5.04 -9.75 -5.92
CA MET A 358 4.16 -9.49 -4.75
C MET A 358 3.13 -10.60 -4.61
N GLY A 359 2.93 -11.09 -3.39
CA GLY A 359 1.95 -12.14 -3.07
C GLY A 359 2.31 -12.91 -1.80
N ARG A 360 1.34 -13.64 -1.24
CA ARG A 360 1.52 -14.37 0.03
C ARG A 360 2.66 -15.37 -0.02
N ARG A 361 2.89 -16.02 -1.16
CA ARG A 361 4.02 -16.97 -1.31
C ARG A 361 5.36 -16.30 -1.05
N THR A 362 5.55 -15.08 -1.57
CA THR A 362 6.77 -14.29 -1.33
C THR A 362 6.87 -13.88 0.13
N TRP A 363 5.76 -13.47 0.75
CA TRP A 363 5.71 -13.17 2.17
C TRP A 363 6.08 -14.39 3.04
N PHE A 364 5.53 -15.57 2.75
CA PHE A 364 5.88 -16.80 3.46
C PHE A 364 7.35 -17.18 3.28
N ALA A 365 7.89 -17.05 2.07
CA ALA A 365 9.32 -17.30 1.82
C ALA A 365 10.21 -16.34 2.61
N MET A 366 9.83 -15.06 2.67
CA MET A 366 10.50 -14.04 3.47
C MET A 366 10.44 -14.37 4.96
N MET A 367 9.28 -14.75 5.49
CA MET A 367 9.13 -15.14 6.89
C MET A 367 9.91 -16.41 7.23
N SER A 368 9.94 -17.39 6.32
CA SER A 368 10.77 -18.58 6.47
C SER A 368 12.24 -18.19 6.59
N ALA A 369 12.73 -17.30 5.72
CA ALA A 369 14.12 -16.84 5.76
C ALA A 369 14.44 -16.09 7.06
N VAL A 370 13.54 -15.22 7.54
CA VAL A 370 13.68 -14.50 8.81
C VAL A 370 13.75 -15.49 9.98
N THR A 371 12.85 -16.47 10.04
CA THR A 371 12.85 -17.50 11.09
C THR A 371 14.10 -18.38 11.03
N THR A 372 14.50 -18.84 9.84
CA THR A 372 15.74 -19.61 9.67
C THR A 372 16.95 -18.80 10.13
N CYS A 373 17.03 -17.52 9.77
CA CYS A 373 18.09 -16.63 10.23
C CYS A 373 18.11 -16.51 11.76
N ALA A 374 16.95 -16.30 12.39
CA ALA A 374 16.82 -16.24 13.84
C ALA A 374 17.29 -17.55 14.52
N ILE A 375 16.92 -18.71 13.97
CA ILE A 375 17.34 -20.02 14.49
C ILE A 375 18.85 -20.20 14.35
N VAL A 376 19.41 -19.92 13.17
CA VAL A 376 20.86 -20.08 12.90
C VAL A 376 21.67 -19.14 13.80
N LEU A 377 21.26 -17.88 13.93
CA LEU A 377 21.90 -16.91 14.82
C LEU A 377 21.82 -17.36 16.29
N GLY A 378 20.64 -17.82 16.73
CA GLY A 378 20.46 -18.34 18.08
C GLY A 378 21.38 -19.55 18.36
N GLN A 379 21.46 -20.51 17.44
CA GLN A 379 22.36 -21.66 17.56
C GLN A 379 23.83 -21.26 17.56
N ALA A 380 24.24 -20.34 16.69
CA ALA A 380 25.61 -19.85 16.63
C ALA A 380 26.01 -19.15 17.95
N HIS A 381 25.11 -18.38 18.55
CA HIS A 381 25.37 -17.72 19.83
C HIS A 381 25.35 -18.66 21.05
N MET A 382 24.53 -19.72 21.03
CA MET A 382 24.59 -20.76 22.06
C MET A 382 25.88 -21.56 22.01
N LYS A 383 26.44 -21.82 20.81
CA LYS A 383 27.74 -22.51 20.65
C LYS A 383 28.95 -21.65 21.05
N ALA A 384 28.80 -20.33 21.03
CA ALA A 384 29.84 -19.36 21.41
C ALA A 384 29.66 -18.82 22.83
N ALA A 385 28.68 -19.32 23.60
CA ALA A 385 28.53 -19.13 25.04
C ALA A 385 29.18 -20.32 25.74
#